data_AF-A0A947LWR2-F1
#
_entry.id   AF-A0A947LWR2-F1
#
_cell.length_a   1.000
_cell.length_b   1.000
_cell.length_c   1.000
_cell.angle_alpha   90.00
_cell.angle_beta   90.00
_cell.angle_gamma   90.00
#
_symmetry.space_group_name_H-M   'P 1'
#
loop_
_entity.id
_entity.type
_entity.pdbx_description
1 polymer ?
#
loop_
_entity_poly.entity_id
_entity_poly.type
_entity_poly.pdbx_seq_one_letter_code
_entity_poly.pdbx_strand_id
1 'polypeptide(L)'
;MLTATYYALMLLLGYFWYRYGKKLLDQGLRDENDEFTKPPLGPVGFLLVTGVTCYLAFEALRALVLGKIPCVGKGCKSQIYTL
;
A
#
# COMPACT_ATOMS: atom_id res chain seq x y z
N MET A 1 11.60 -15.78 -11.74
CA MET A 1 12.29 -14.48 -11.50
C MET A 1 11.29 -13.37 -11.16
N LEU A 2 10.22 -13.18 -11.94
CA LEU A 2 9.15 -12.19 -11.66
C LEU A 2 8.46 -12.32 -10.28
N THR A 3 8.33 -13.55 -9.77
CA THR A 3 7.79 -13.81 -8.43
C THR A 3 8.71 -13.28 -7.32
N ALA A 4 10.03 -13.44 -7.44
CA ALA A 4 10.97 -12.91 -6.46
C ALA A 4 10.95 -11.37 -6.44
N THR A 5 10.87 -10.72 -7.61
CA THR A 5 10.72 -9.27 -7.71
C THR A 5 9.38 -8.79 -7.14
N TYR A 6 8.30 -9.55 -7.35
CA TYR A 6 6.99 -9.25 -6.77
C TYR A 6 7.02 -9.23 -5.24
N TYR A 7 7.55 -10.29 -4.60
CA TYR A 7 7.65 -10.36 -3.15
C TYR A 7 8.65 -9.33 -2.60
N ALA A 8 9.76 -9.05 -3.30
CA ALA A 8 10.69 -8.00 -2.91
C ALA A 8 10.05 -6.60 -2.94
N LEU A 9 9.27 -6.29 -3.97
CA LEU A 9 8.54 -5.02 -4.08
C LEU A 9 7.47 -4.91 -2.98
N MET A 10 6.77 -6.00 -2.66
CA MET A 10 5.84 -6.04 -1.53
C MET A 10 6.53 -5.75 -0.18
N LEU A 11 7.69 -6.35 0.06
CA LEU A 11 8.46 -6.11 1.28
C LEU A 11 8.94 -4.65 1.37
N LEU A 12 9.39 -4.07 0.26
CA LEU A 12 9.78 -2.65 0.22
C LEU A 12 8.60 -1.72 0.50
N LEU A 13 7.43 -2.03 -0.04
CA LEU A 13 6.21 -1.25 0.17
C LEU A 13 5.78 -1.29 1.64
N GLY A 14 5.81 -2.48 2.25
CA GLY A 14 5.58 -2.67 3.69
C GLY A 14 6.61 -1.95 4.56
N TYR A 15 7.90 -2.01 4.19
CA TYR A 15 8.97 -1.31 4.90
C TYR A 15 8.80 0.21 4.86
N PHE A 16 8.44 0.77 3.70
CA PHE A 16 8.16 2.20 3.56
C PHE A 16 7.00 2.63 4.46
N TRP A 17 5.91 1.87 4.44
CA TRP A 17 4.73 2.11 5.28
C TRP A 17 5.04 2.02 6.77
N TYR A 18 5.81 1.01 7.18
CA TYR A 18 6.29 0.86 8.55
C TYR A 18 7.13 2.07 8.99
N ARG A 19 8.08 2.49 8.16
CA ARG A 19 8.97 3.62 8.50
C ARG A 19 8.21 4.94 8.55
N TYR A 20 7.23 5.13 7.66
CA TYR A 20 6.34 6.29 7.67
C TYR A 20 5.44 6.31 8.90
N GLY A 21 4.79 5.18 9.23
CA GLY A 21 3.97 5.03 10.43
C GLY A 21 4.77 5.24 11.72
N LYS A 22 6.01 4.73 11.78
CA LYS A 22 6.91 4.97 12.91
C LYS A 22 7.25 6.46 13.06
N LYS A 23 7.55 7.15 11.96
CA LYS A 23 7.83 8.60 11.99
C LYS A 23 6.63 9.41 12.50
N LEU A 24 5.41 8.99 12.17
CA LEU A 24 4.18 9.62 12.66
C LEU A 24 3.93 9.35 14.14
N LEU A 25 4.26 8.14 14.63
CA LEU A 25 4.15 7.79 16.05
C LEU A 25 5.21 8.50 16.92
N ASP A 26 6.42 8.66 16.39
CA ASP A 26 7.51 9.40 17.04
C ASP A 26 7.29 10.93 17.00
N GLN A 27 6.30 11.41 16.23
CA GLN A 27 5.95 12.82 16.18
C GLN A 27 5.24 13.24 17.47
N GLY A 28 5.92 14.05 18.28
CA GLY A 28 5.36 14.63 19.51
C GLY A 28 4.25 15.64 19.23
N LEU A 29 3.68 16.20 20.31
CA LEU A 29 2.54 17.14 20.26
C LEU A 29 2.85 18.46 19.52
N ARG A 30 4.13 18.77 19.32
CA ARG A 30 4.63 19.98 18.65
C ARG A 30 5.65 19.59 17.59
N ASP A 31 5.53 20.22 16.43
CA ASP A 31 6.42 20.04 15.28
C ASP A 31 7.70 20.91 15.42
N GLU A 32 8.66 20.79 14.51
CA GLU A 32 9.92 21.60 14.52
C GLU A 32 9.69 23.12 14.52
N ASN A 33 8.52 23.57 14.04
CA ASN A 33 8.11 24.98 14.03
C ASN A 33 7.32 25.40 15.29
N ASP A 34 7.28 24.57 16.33
CA ASP A 34 6.58 24.78 17.60
C ASP A 34 5.04 24.89 17.49
N GLU A 35 4.50 24.55 16.31
CA GLU A 35 3.06 24.41 16.04
C GLU A 35 2.54 23.05 16.52
N PHE A 36 1.25 22.99 16.90
CA PHE A 36 0.60 21.71 17.17
C PHE A 36 0.66 20.82 15.92
N THR A 37 1.19 19.60 16.07
CA THR A 37 1.20 18.59 15.02
C THR A 37 -0.24 18.31 14.60
N LYS A 38 -0.63 18.83 13.43
CA LYS A 38 -1.90 18.49 12.78
C LYS A 38 -1.65 17.21 11.99
N PRO A 39 -2.07 16.03 12.46
CA PRO A 39 -1.95 14.83 11.63
C PRO A 39 -2.72 15.07 10.33
N PRO A 40 -2.14 14.75 9.16
CA PRO A 40 -2.76 15.04 7.85
C PRO A 40 -4.12 14.36 7.69
N LEU A 41 -4.31 13.24 8.38
CA LEU A 41 -5.61 12.60 8.62
C LEU A 41 -5.61 12.09 10.07
N GLY A 42 -6.71 12.27 10.80
CA GLY A 42 -6.87 11.66 12.12
C GLY A 42 -6.69 10.14 12.09
N PRO A 43 -6.60 9.46 13.25
CA PRO A 43 -6.18 8.05 13.33
C PRO A 43 -6.96 7.11 12.41
N VAL A 44 -8.27 7.32 12.30
CA VAL A 44 -9.17 6.53 11.44
C VAL A 44 -8.92 6.81 9.96
N GLY A 45 -8.76 8.09 9.58
CA GLY A 45 -8.51 8.48 8.19
C GLY A 45 -7.14 7.98 7.72
N PHE A 46 -6.15 8.01 8.61
CA PHE A 46 -4.85 7.41 8.35
C PHE A 46 -4.98 5.91 8.05
N LEU A 47 -5.61 5.13 8.93
CA LEU A 47 -5.79 3.69 8.72
C LEU A 47 -6.56 3.36 7.43
N LEU A 48 -7.60 4.13 7.10
CA LEU A 48 -8.36 3.95 5.86
C LEU A 48 -7.51 4.22 4.62
N VAL A 49 -6.82 5.36 4.56
CA VAL A 49 -5.95 5.70 3.42
C VAL A 49 -4.81 4.69 3.29
N THR A 50 -4.24 4.25 4.43
CA THR A 50 -3.24 3.18 4.49
C THR A 50 -3.75 1.89 3.86
N GLY A 51 -4.90 1.41 4.32
CA GLY A 51 -5.46 0.14 3.88
C GLY A 51 -5.82 0.16 2.40
N VAL A 52 -6.46 1.24 1.95
CA VAL A 52 -6.84 1.41 0.54
C VAL A 52 -5.61 1.49 -0.36
N THR A 53 -4.61 2.30 0.00
CA THR A 53 -3.38 2.42 -0.81
C THR A 53 -2.59 1.11 -0.85
N CYS A 54 -2.50 0.38 0.26
CA CYS A 54 -1.82 -0.91 0.33
C CYS A 54 -2.53 -1.96 -0.54
N TYR A 55 -3.86 -2.02 -0.50
CA TYR A 55 -4.64 -2.93 -1.34
C TYR A 55 -4.51 -2.60 -2.83
N LEU A 56 -4.63 -1.32 -3.21
CA LEU A 56 -4.47 -0.91 -4.61
C LEU A 56 -3.05 -1.18 -5.12
N ALA A 57 -2.03 -0.93 -4.30
CA ALA A 57 -0.65 -1.23 -4.65
C ALA A 57 -0.41 -2.74 -4.83
N PHE A 58 -1.00 -3.59 -3.98
CA PHE A 58 -0.95 -5.04 -4.12
C PHE A 58 -1.57 -5.50 -5.45
N GLU A 59 -2.78 -5.04 -5.76
CA GLU A 59 -3.46 -5.40 -7.02
C GLU A 59 -2.72 -4.85 -8.25
N ALA A 60 -2.17 -3.63 -8.17
CA ALA A 60 -1.36 -3.06 -9.23
C ALA A 60 -0.06 -3.86 -9.47
N LEU A 61 0.66 -4.22 -8.40
CA LEU A 61 1.87 -5.06 -8.49
C LEU A 61 1.56 -6.45 -9.05
N ARG A 62 0.43 -7.03 -8.64
CA ARG A 62 -0.03 -8.33 -9.13
C ARG A 62 -0.38 -8.28 -10.62
N ALA A 63 -1.07 -7.25 -11.06
CA ALA A 63 -1.39 -7.03 -12.46
C ALA A 63 -0.12 -6.78 -13.31
N LEU A 64 0.79 -5.94 -12.82
CA LEU A 64 1.95 -5.45 -13.58
C LEU A 64 3.10 -6.47 -13.63
N VAL A 65 3.36 -7.19 -12.53
CA VAL A 65 4.49 -8.13 -12.43
C VAL A 65 4.08 -9.56 -12.78
N LEU A 66 2.87 -9.99 -12.39
CA LEU A 66 2.42 -11.37 -12.60
C LEU A 66 1.43 -11.49 -13.76
N GLY A 67 0.96 -10.38 -14.36
CA GLY A 67 -0.06 -10.40 -15.41
C GLY A 67 -1.42 -10.91 -14.94
N LYS A 68 -1.59 -11.15 -13.63
CA LYS A 68 -2.82 -11.66 -13.02
C LYS A 68 -3.69 -10.46 -12.65
N ILE A 69 -4.63 -10.09 -13.51
CA ILE A 69 -5.62 -9.06 -13.20
C ILE A 69 -6.83 -9.77 -12.56
N PRO A 70 -7.32 -9.35 -11.38
CA PRO A 70 -8.57 -9.88 -10.85
C PRO A 70 -9.68 -9.49 -11.81
N CYS A 71 -10.16 -10.48 -12.54
CA CYS A 71 -11.04 -10.25 -13.65
C CYS A 71 -12.48 -10.17 -13.11
N VAL A 72 -12.94 -8.95 -12.80
CA VAL A 72 -14.27 -8.69 -12.23
C VAL A 72 -15.24 -8.31 -13.36
N GLY A 73 -15.97 -9.28 -13.92
CA GLY A 73 -17.02 -9.04 -14.91
C GLY A 73 -17.14 -10.12 -16.01
N LYS A 74 -18.15 -9.96 -16.89
CA LYS A 74 -18.44 -10.93 -17.99
C LYS A 74 -17.38 -10.99 -19.11
N GLY A 75 -16.37 -10.11 -19.08
CA GLY A 75 -15.28 -10.04 -20.07
C GLY A 75 -14.14 -11.05 -19.86
N CYS A 76 -14.20 -11.86 -18.80
CA CYS A 76 -13.08 -12.67 -18.32
C CYS A 76 -12.96 -14.07 -18.94
N LYS A 77 -13.44 -14.24 -20.17
CA LYS A 77 -13.38 -15.53 -20.88
C LYS A 77 -11.99 -15.86 -21.46
N SER A 78 -11.06 -14.90 -21.54
CA SER A 78 -9.75 -15.08 -22.15
C SER A 78 -8.56 -15.03 -21.18
N GLN A 79 -8.79 -14.77 -19.88
CA GLN A 79 -7.72 -14.75 -18.90
C GLN A 79 -7.58 -16.14 -18.29
N ILE A 80 -6.53 -16.86 -18.68
CA ILE A 80 -6.19 -18.19 -18.18
C ILE A 80 -6.00 -18.07 -16.68
N TYR A 81 -6.98 -18.58 -15.92
CA TYR A 81 -6.89 -18.75 -14.48
C TYR A 81 -5.59 -19.45 -14.16
N THR A 82 -4.70 -18.76 -13.47
CA THR A 82 -3.65 -19.44 -12.71
C THR A 82 -3.93 -19.12 -11.25
N LEU A 83 -4.42 -20.14 -10.54
CA LEU A 83 -4.37 -20.23 -9.09
C LEU A 83 -3.00 -19.76 -8.58
#